data_AF-A0A9P0LHA6-F1
#
_entry.id   AF-A0A9P0LHA6-F1
#
_cell.length_a   1.000
_cell.length_b   1.000
_cell.length_c   1.000
_cell.angle_alpha   90.00
_cell.angle_beta   90.00
_cell.angle_gamma   90.00
#
_symmetry.space_group_name_H-M   'P 1'
#
loop_
_entity.id
_entity.type
_entity.pdbx_description
1 polymer ?
#
loop_
_entity_poly.entity_id
_entity_poly.type
_entity_poly.pdbx_seq_one_letter_code
_entity_poly.pdbx_strand_id
1 'polypeptide(L)'
;MCAAPQAFTQFEMGSERWSSENNITFMNPYREQENLWNCFDKNCKNRDMRKASLEYITNEMSLVNTSDLTKKIKKLRSTYNQERAKIEKSKKSGSGSEDVYKSSLKWFDIMDYIMKTINLKEKKTTSNLPNDTPSGSKILEDDVSRDIDDKTDNKSRQLVDQK
;
A
#
# COMPACT_ATOMS: atom_id res chain seq x y z
N MET A 1 -2.59 -13.35 -27.34
CA MET A 1 -3.47 -13.56 -26.17
C MET A 1 -3.27 -12.37 -25.24
N CYS A 2 -4.08 -11.32 -25.36
CA CYS A 2 -3.97 -10.14 -24.49
C CYS A 2 -5.09 -10.22 -23.46
N ALA A 3 -4.72 -10.54 -22.22
CA ALA A 3 -5.61 -10.45 -21.07
C ALA A 3 -5.43 -9.07 -20.42
N ALA A 4 -6.47 -8.23 -20.50
CA ALA A 4 -6.72 -7.11 -19.59
C ALA A 4 -8.14 -6.56 -19.83
N PRO A 5 -8.77 -5.91 -18.84
CA PRO A 5 -8.65 -6.05 -17.39
C PRO A 5 -9.93 -6.64 -16.79
N GLN A 6 -9.82 -7.17 -15.58
CA GLN A 6 -10.97 -7.66 -14.81
C GLN A 6 -12.01 -6.54 -14.67
N ALA A 7 -13.17 -6.76 -15.28
CA ALA A 7 -14.36 -5.96 -15.03
C ALA A 7 -14.64 -6.01 -13.54
N PHE A 8 -14.30 -4.93 -12.84
CA PHE A 8 -14.73 -4.69 -11.47
C PHE A 8 -16.23 -4.53 -11.54
N THR A 9 -16.94 -5.63 -11.25
CA THR A 9 -18.40 -5.67 -11.21
C THR A 9 -18.86 -4.65 -10.17
N GLN A 10 -19.26 -3.49 -10.68
CA GLN A 10 -20.02 -2.49 -9.96
C GLN A 10 -21.32 -3.17 -9.53
N PHE A 11 -21.31 -3.79 -8.36
CA PHE A 11 -22.54 -4.23 -7.70
C PHE A 11 -23.25 -2.97 -7.20
N GLU A 12 -23.89 -2.30 -8.14
CA GLU A 12 -24.87 -1.26 -7.91
C GLU A 12 -26.14 -1.98 -7.46
N MET A 13 -26.54 -1.81 -6.19
CA MET A 13 -27.94 -1.79 -5.74
C MET A 13 -28.01 -1.41 -4.25
N GLY A 14 -28.87 -0.45 -3.95
CA GLY A 14 -29.00 0.24 -2.66
C GLY A 14 -28.82 1.75 -2.85
N SER A 15 -29.89 2.38 -3.34
CA SER A 15 -30.01 3.79 -3.69
C SER A 15 -30.24 4.66 -2.45
N GLU A 16 -29.14 5.13 -1.84
CA GLU A 16 -29.17 6.39 -1.10
C GLU A 16 -27.87 7.13 -1.43
N ARG A 17 -27.99 8.18 -2.24
CA ARG A 17 -26.84 9.02 -2.61
C ARG A 17 -26.54 9.93 -1.43
N TRP A 18 -25.72 9.46 -0.49
CA TRP A 18 -25.29 10.32 0.63
C TRP A 18 -24.61 11.59 0.11
N SER A 19 -25.04 12.73 0.66
CA SER A 19 -24.39 14.02 0.48
C SER A 19 -22.94 13.98 0.99
N SER A 20 -22.14 14.95 0.56
CA SER A 20 -20.77 15.11 1.05
C SER A 20 -20.74 15.28 2.56
N GLU A 21 -21.71 16.01 3.12
CA GLU A 21 -21.89 16.25 4.55
C GLU A 21 -22.17 14.94 5.29
N ASN A 22 -23.11 14.12 4.81
CA ASN A 22 -23.42 12.82 5.44
C ASN A 22 -22.20 11.88 5.41
N ASN A 23 -21.40 11.92 4.33
CA ASN A 23 -20.16 11.15 4.29
C ASN A 23 -19.16 11.63 5.35
N ILE A 24 -19.04 12.94 5.59
CA ILE A 24 -18.16 13.48 6.65
C ILE A 24 -18.67 13.08 8.03
N THR A 25 -19.97 13.28 8.30
CA THR A 25 -20.61 12.93 9.58
C THR A 25 -20.40 11.46 9.91
N PHE A 26 -20.52 10.57 8.92
CA PHE A 26 -20.21 9.15 9.08
C PHE A 26 -18.72 8.85 9.27
N MET A 27 -17.85 9.52 8.51
CA MET A 27 -16.42 9.20 8.49
C MET A 27 -15.72 9.54 9.81
N ASN A 28 -16.19 10.54 10.54
CA ASN A 28 -15.64 10.91 11.85
C ASN A 28 -15.71 9.77 12.88
N PRO A 29 -16.89 9.23 13.25
CA PRO A 29 -16.97 8.11 14.17
C PRO A 29 -16.33 6.85 13.57
N TYR A 30 -16.40 6.64 12.26
CA TYR A 30 -15.71 5.51 11.62
C TYR A 30 -14.17 5.59 11.78
N ARG A 31 -13.59 6.79 11.73
CA ARG A 31 -12.15 7.00 12.00
C ARG A 31 -11.80 6.67 13.44
N GLU A 32 -12.64 7.04 14.40
CA GLU A 32 -12.40 6.83 15.84
C GLU A 32 -12.51 5.36 16.25
N GLN A 33 -13.40 4.60 15.60
CA GLN A 33 -13.58 3.17 15.86
C GLN A 33 -12.45 2.34 15.20
N GLU A 34 -11.25 2.36 15.80
CA GLU A 34 -10.07 1.65 15.30
C GLU A 34 -10.34 0.14 15.10
N ASN A 35 -11.16 -0.47 15.95
CA ASN A 35 -11.51 -1.88 15.85
C ASN A 35 -12.19 -2.27 14.51
N LEU A 36 -12.71 -1.31 13.74
CA LEU A 36 -13.32 -1.59 12.43
C LEU A 36 -12.31 -1.70 11.30
N TRP A 37 -11.22 -0.91 11.35
CA TRP A 37 -10.29 -0.73 10.24
C TRP A 37 -8.82 -1.05 10.58
N ASN A 38 -8.43 -0.97 11.84
CA ASN A 38 -7.08 -1.24 12.31
C ASN A 38 -6.89 -2.72 12.63
N CYS A 39 -6.36 -3.49 11.67
CA CYS A 39 -6.07 -4.92 11.85
C CYS A 39 -5.05 -5.25 12.95
N PHE A 40 -4.28 -4.26 13.43
CA PHE A 40 -3.32 -4.41 14.52
C PHE A 40 -3.94 -4.17 15.89
N ASP A 41 -5.14 -3.61 15.98
CA ASP A 41 -5.85 -3.52 17.25
C ASP A 41 -6.27 -4.93 17.70
N LYS A 42 -6.03 -5.25 18.97
CA LYS A 42 -6.47 -6.50 19.60
C LYS A 42 -8.00 -6.65 19.48
N ASN A 43 -8.72 -5.54 19.54
CA ASN A 43 -10.17 -5.50 19.46
C ASN A 43 -10.70 -5.71 18.03
N CYS A 44 -9.86 -5.54 16.99
CA CYS A 44 -10.25 -5.77 15.61
C CYS A 44 -10.57 -7.24 15.31
N LYS A 45 -10.06 -8.18 16.12
CA LYS A 45 -10.40 -9.61 16.03
C LYS A 45 -11.64 -9.99 16.85
N ASN A 46 -12.06 -9.13 17.78
CA ASN A 46 -13.22 -9.39 18.62
C ASN A 46 -14.51 -9.09 17.85
N ARG A 47 -15.27 -10.13 17.52
CA ARG A 47 -16.50 -10.03 16.73
C ARG A 47 -17.56 -9.17 17.40
N ASP A 48 -17.69 -9.24 18.72
CA ASP A 48 -18.73 -8.53 19.47
C ASP A 48 -18.40 -7.03 19.53
N MET A 49 -17.14 -6.69 19.76
CA MET A 49 -16.68 -5.29 19.72
C MET A 49 -16.88 -4.66 18.34
N ARG A 50 -16.56 -5.39 17.26
CA ARG A 50 -16.81 -4.90 15.90
C ARG A 50 -18.30 -4.68 15.64
N LYS A 51 -19.14 -5.62 16.11
CA LYS A 51 -20.59 -5.52 15.95
C LYS A 51 -21.12 -4.30 16.72
N ALA A 52 -20.70 -4.12 17.97
CA ALA A 52 -21.09 -2.98 18.79
C ALA A 52 -20.68 -1.64 18.14
N SER A 53 -19.46 -1.53 17.61
CA SER A 53 -19.02 -0.32 16.91
C SER A 53 -19.78 -0.06 15.61
N LEU A 54 -20.14 -1.12 14.86
CA LEU A 54 -21.00 -0.96 13.68
C LEU A 54 -22.42 -0.52 14.07
N GLU A 55 -22.98 -1.08 15.14
CA GLU A 55 -24.30 -0.70 15.66
C GLU A 55 -24.32 0.74 16.17
N TYR A 56 -23.28 1.17 16.87
CA TYR A 56 -23.11 2.57 17.31
C TYR A 56 -23.17 3.53 16.12
N ILE A 57 -22.36 3.30 15.08
CA ILE A 57 -22.36 4.18 13.91
C ILE A 57 -23.67 4.08 13.11
N THR A 58 -24.28 2.90 13.06
CA THR A 58 -25.59 2.67 12.41
C THR A 58 -26.67 3.49 13.11
N ASN A 59 -26.65 3.56 14.43
CA ASN A 59 -27.58 4.36 15.23
C ASN A 59 -27.38 5.86 15.01
N GLU A 60 -26.13 6.35 15.04
CA GLU A 60 -25.80 7.75 14.75
C GLU A 60 -26.27 8.18 13.35
N MET A 61 -26.06 7.32 12.35
CA MET A 61 -26.48 7.59 10.97
C MET A 61 -27.98 7.29 10.73
N SER A 62 -28.73 6.91 11.77
CA SER A 62 -30.16 6.55 11.68
C SER A 62 -30.44 5.51 10.58
N LEU A 63 -29.53 4.55 10.40
CA LEU A 63 -29.65 3.49 9.41
C LEU A 63 -30.43 2.30 9.97
N VAL A 64 -31.15 1.61 9.08
CA VAL A 64 -31.95 0.44 9.47
C VAL A 64 -31.06 -0.77 9.78
N ASN A 65 -29.98 -0.97 9.02
CA ASN A 65 -29.13 -2.16 9.12
C ASN A 65 -27.64 -1.82 9.09
N THR A 66 -26.86 -2.54 9.90
CA THR A 66 -25.38 -2.52 9.84
C THR A 66 -24.85 -2.99 8.48
N SER A 67 -25.62 -3.82 7.77
CA SER A 67 -25.32 -4.25 6.39
C SER A 67 -25.15 -3.06 5.45
N ASP A 68 -26.03 -2.06 5.54
CA ASP A 68 -26.00 -0.91 4.64
C ASP A 68 -24.81 0.00 4.95
N LEU A 69 -24.44 0.10 6.23
CA LEU A 69 -23.21 0.75 6.66
C LEU A 69 -21.97 0.07 6.06
N THR A 70 -21.88 -1.26 6.14
CA THR A 70 -20.72 -1.99 5.58
C THR A 70 -20.63 -1.87 4.06
N LYS A 71 -21.76 -1.89 3.34
CA LYS A 71 -21.81 -1.61 1.90
C LYS A 71 -21.31 -0.19 1.62
N LYS A 72 -21.72 0.79 2.43
CA LYS A 72 -21.30 2.18 2.27
C LYS A 72 -19.80 2.36 2.50
N ILE A 73 -19.23 1.71 3.51
CA ILE A 73 -17.77 1.66 3.72
C ILE A 73 -17.06 1.13 2.48
N LYS A 74 -17.53 0.00 1.92
CA LYS A 74 -16.95 -0.59 0.70
C LYS A 74 -17.00 0.39 -0.48
N LYS A 75 -18.13 1.07 -0.70
CA LYS A 75 -18.28 2.10 -1.74
C LYS A 75 -17.28 3.24 -1.56
N LEU A 76 -17.18 3.79 -0.34
CA LEU A 76 -16.26 4.90 -0.03
C LEU A 76 -14.79 4.51 -0.24
N ARG A 77 -14.40 3.29 0.16
CA ARG A 77 -13.04 2.78 -0.11
C ARG A 77 -12.77 2.65 -1.59
N SER A 78 -13.74 2.17 -2.37
CA SER A 78 -13.62 2.08 -3.84
C SER A 78 -13.41 3.47 -4.45
N THR A 79 -14.27 4.44 -4.10
CA THR A 79 -14.14 5.82 -4.58
C THR A 79 -12.80 6.45 -4.18
N TYR A 80 -12.33 6.23 -2.94
CA TYR A 80 -11.03 6.69 -2.49
C TYR A 80 -9.88 6.11 -3.34
N ASN A 81 -9.89 4.81 -3.62
CA ASN A 81 -8.84 4.17 -4.43
C ASN A 81 -8.81 4.72 -5.86
N GLN A 82 -9.98 4.95 -6.46
CA GLN A 82 -10.06 5.57 -7.79
C GLN A 82 -9.51 6.99 -7.77
N GLU A 83 -9.86 7.77 -6.74
CA GLU A 83 -9.39 9.14 -6.59
C GLU A 83 -7.88 9.20 -6.37
N ARG A 84 -7.34 8.31 -5.53
CA ARG A 84 -5.89 8.13 -5.33
C ARG A 84 -5.18 7.80 -6.64
N ALA A 85 -5.74 6.90 -7.44
CA ALA A 85 -5.15 6.53 -8.73
C ALA A 85 -5.08 7.73 -9.70
N LYS A 86 -6.07 8.63 -9.69
CA LYS A 86 -6.03 9.87 -10.49
C LYS A 86 -4.91 10.80 -10.02
N ILE A 87 -4.79 10.99 -8.71
CA ILE A 87 -3.73 11.80 -8.10
C ILE A 87 -2.34 11.25 -8.47
N GLU A 88 -2.16 9.93 -8.36
CA GLU A 88 -0.89 9.27 -8.69
C GLU A 88 -0.57 9.32 -10.19
N LYS A 89 -1.59 9.14 -11.05
CA LYS A 89 -1.42 9.26 -12.51
C LYS A 89 -1.01 10.68 -12.91
N SER A 90 -1.62 11.69 -12.32
CA SER A 90 -1.27 13.09 -12.58
C SER A 90 0.18 13.40 -12.17
N LYS A 91 0.67 12.84 -11.06
CA LYS A 91 2.08 12.97 -10.65
C LYS A 91 3.07 12.27 -11.59
N LYS A 92 2.69 11.11 -12.15
CA LYS A 92 3.57 10.28 -12.98
C LYS A 92 3.79 10.84 -14.38
N SER A 93 2.82 11.57 -14.93
CA SER A 93 2.83 12.05 -16.32
C SER A 93 3.78 13.23 -16.60
N GLY A 94 4.62 13.64 -15.64
CA GLY A 94 5.54 14.77 -15.81
C GLY A 94 4.84 16.13 -15.86
N SER A 95 3.57 16.19 -15.44
CA SER A 95 2.84 17.44 -15.22
C SER A 95 3.64 18.36 -14.31
N GLY A 96 3.82 19.63 -14.72
CA GLY A 96 4.42 20.66 -13.87
C GLY A 96 3.72 20.74 -12.51
N SER A 97 4.40 21.22 -11.47
CA SER A 97 3.89 21.23 -10.08
C SER A 97 2.49 21.85 -9.89
N GLU A 98 2.03 22.65 -10.86
CA GLU A 98 0.73 23.33 -10.86
C GLU A 98 -0.43 22.48 -11.42
N ASP A 99 -0.15 21.38 -12.14
CA ASP A 99 -1.15 20.51 -12.79
C ASP A 99 -1.39 19.18 -12.03
N VAL A 100 -0.96 19.11 -10.76
CA VAL A 100 -1.24 17.93 -9.93
C VAL A 100 -2.71 17.90 -9.51
N TYR A 101 -3.46 16.91 -9.97
CA TYR A 101 -4.85 16.70 -9.61
C TYR A 101 -5.04 16.63 -8.08
N LYS A 102 -6.00 17.41 -7.58
CA LYS A 102 -6.42 17.43 -6.17
C LYS A 102 -7.87 16.97 -6.08
N SER A 103 -8.15 16.05 -5.16
CA SER A 103 -9.51 15.60 -4.89
C SER A 103 -10.36 16.73 -4.29
N SER A 104 -11.56 16.94 -4.82
CA SER A 104 -12.54 17.90 -4.25
C SER A 104 -13.41 17.31 -3.14
N LEU A 105 -13.23 16.02 -2.86
CA LEU A 105 -14.02 15.27 -1.89
C LEU A 105 -13.60 15.63 -0.46
N LYS A 106 -14.44 16.37 0.26
CA LYS A 106 -14.18 16.81 1.65
C LYS A 106 -13.89 15.67 2.63
N TRP A 107 -14.45 14.48 2.40
CA TRP A 107 -14.23 13.29 3.23
C TRP A 107 -12.95 12.52 2.86
N PHE A 108 -12.29 12.88 1.75
CA PHE A 108 -11.12 12.17 1.25
C PHE A 108 -9.97 12.19 2.25
N ASP A 109 -9.69 13.35 2.87
CA ASP A 109 -8.60 13.49 3.84
C ASP A 109 -8.78 12.57 5.06
N ILE A 110 -10.02 12.37 5.49
CA ILE A 110 -10.35 11.46 6.60
C ILE A 110 -10.03 10.01 6.19
N MET A 111 -10.41 9.61 4.98
CA MET A 111 -10.09 8.28 4.46
C MET A 111 -8.60 8.09 4.22
N ASP A 112 -7.91 9.10 3.68
CA ASP A 112 -6.47 9.09 3.43
C ASP A 112 -5.69 8.90 4.74
N TYR A 113 -6.11 9.56 5.82
CA TYR A 113 -5.56 9.34 7.17
C TYR A 113 -5.70 7.87 7.61
N ILE A 114 -6.90 7.29 7.49
CA ILE A 114 -7.16 5.89 7.89
C ILE A 114 -6.25 4.96 7.09
N MET A 115 -6.21 5.12 5.77
CA MET A 115 -5.45 4.26 4.87
C MET A 115 -3.93 4.39 5.09
N LYS A 116 -3.43 5.61 5.27
CA LYS A 116 -2.01 5.83 5.65
C LYS A 116 -1.67 5.19 6.98
N THR A 117 -2.57 5.26 7.96
CA THR A 117 -2.34 4.65 9.28
C THR A 117 -2.23 3.14 9.20
N ILE A 118 -3.10 2.49 8.40
CA ILE A 118 -3.01 1.04 8.13
C ILE A 118 -1.65 0.70 7.50
N ASN A 119 -1.29 1.38 6.41
CA ASN A 119 -0.04 1.14 5.68
C ASN A 119 1.23 1.39 6.53
N LEU A 120 1.21 2.39 7.42
CA LEU A 120 2.34 2.68 8.32
C LEU A 120 2.55 1.58 9.35
N LYS A 121 1.47 0.95 9.83
CA LYS A 121 1.56 -0.15 10.80
C LYS A 121 2.07 -1.44 10.15
N GLU A 122 1.69 -1.71 8.90
CA GLU A 122 2.21 -2.86 8.12
C GLU A 122 3.73 -2.83 7.96
N LYS A 123 4.32 -1.65 7.73
CA LYS A 123 5.78 -1.48 7.58
C LYS A 123 6.57 -1.70 8.87
N LYS A 124 5.94 -1.63 10.05
CA LYS A 124 6.62 -1.80 11.35
C LYS A 124 6.74 -3.26 11.77
N THR A 125 5.99 -4.17 11.15
CA THR A 125 6.17 -5.61 11.32
C THR A 125 7.39 -6.06 10.54
N THR A 126 8.54 -6.06 11.21
CA THR A 126 9.83 -6.53 10.71
C THR A 126 9.72 -7.97 10.23
N SER A 127 10.16 -8.24 9.01
CA SER A 127 10.33 -9.60 8.52
C SER A 127 11.40 -10.28 9.37
N ASN A 128 11.15 -11.51 9.82
CA ASN A 128 12.14 -12.32 10.53
C ASN A 128 13.17 -12.95 9.56
N LEU A 129 13.54 -12.26 8.47
CA LEU A 129 14.61 -12.75 7.61
C LEU A 129 15.96 -12.29 8.21
N PRO A 130 16.88 -13.22 8.54
CA PRO A 130 18.24 -12.85 8.93
C PRO A 130 18.91 -12.18 7.72
N ASN A 131 19.29 -10.91 7.90
CA ASN A 131 19.99 -10.15 6.88
C ASN A 131 21.50 -10.36 7.07
N ASP A 132 22.05 -11.43 6.48
CA ASP A 132 23.50 -11.59 6.35
C ASP A 132 24.00 -10.62 5.27
N THR A 133 24.50 -9.47 5.69
CA THR A 133 25.31 -8.61 4.82
C THR A 133 26.45 -8.01 5.64
N PRO A 134 27.70 -8.48 5.47
CA PRO A 134 28.85 -7.83 6.07
C PRO A 134 29.21 -6.61 5.22
N SER A 135 28.98 -5.42 5.77
CA SER A 135 29.52 -4.16 5.24
C SER A 135 30.55 -3.62 6.23
N GLY A 136 31.80 -3.53 5.82
CA GLY A 136 32.89 -3.00 6.61
C GLY A 136 34.14 -2.76 5.76
N SER A 137 34.21 -1.59 5.13
CA SER A 137 35.39 -1.07 4.43
C SER A 137 36.18 -0.11 5.33
N LYS A 138 37.50 -0.33 5.49
CA LYS A 138 38.59 0.65 5.80
C LYS A 138 39.95 0.07 5.31
N ILE A 139 40.51 0.55 4.19
CA ILE A 139 41.68 1.48 3.99
C ILE A 139 43.08 0.90 4.36
N LEU A 140 43.93 0.75 3.31
CA LEU A 140 45.38 1.01 3.05
C LEU A 140 46.34 1.30 4.26
N GLU A 141 47.65 1.05 4.33
CA GLU A 141 48.85 0.73 3.49
C GLU A 141 49.79 -0.17 4.38
N ASP A 142 50.75 -1.01 3.96
CA ASP A 142 52.11 -0.70 3.46
C ASP A 142 52.98 -1.98 3.33
N ASP A 143 53.82 -2.00 2.29
CA ASP A 143 55.24 -2.41 2.16
C ASP A 143 55.81 -3.87 2.31
N VAL A 144 56.80 -4.12 1.44
CA VAL A 144 57.88 -5.15 1.36
C VAL A 144 57.65 -6.49 0.62
N SER A 145 57.86 -6.42 -0.71
CA SER A 145 58.97 -7.00 -1.51
C SER A 145 59.45 -8.47 -1.36
N ARG A 146 59.86 -9.01 -2.54
CA ARG A 146 60.66 -10.20 -2.91
C ARG A 146 59.85 -11.40 -3.42
N ASP A 147 60.15 -12.08 -4.53
CA ASP A 147 61.13 -11.94 -5.63
C ASP A 147 60.70 -12.96 -6.72
N ILE A 148 60.92 -12.62 -8.00
CA ILE A 148 61.44 -13.49 -9.10
C ILE A 148 60.64 -14.79 -9.44
N ASP A 149 60.13 -15.00 -10.67
CA ASP A 149 60.95 -15.37 -11.83
C ASP A 149 60.24 -15.25 -13.19
N ASP A 150 61.09 -14.97 -14.17
CA ASP A 150 60.91 -14.86 -15.62
C ASP A 150 60.61 -16.22 -16.29
N LYS A 151 59.79 -16.21 -17.36
CA LYS A 151 60.05 -16.93 -18.65
C LYS A 151 58.89 -16.85 -19.65
N THR A 152 59.11 -16.02 -20.66
CA THR A 152 59.08 -16.31 -22.12
C THR A 152 57.97 -17.20 -22.72
N ASP A 153 57.25 -16.57 -23.66
CA ASP A 153 56.84 -17.05 -24.99
C ASP A 153 56.86 -18.55 -25.29
N ASN A 154 55.72 -19.11 -25.74
CA ASN A 154 55.71 -19.75 -27.06
C ASN A 154 54.29 -19.96 -27.63
N LYS A 155 54.21 -19.56 -28.90
CA LYS A 155 53.22 -19.83 -29.93
C LYS A 155 53.11 -21.33 -30.22
N SER A 156 51.91 -21.88 -30.41
CA SER A 156 51.53 -22.61 -31.64
C SER A 156 50.19 -23.37 -31.54
N ARG A 157 49.55 -23.40 -32.71
CA ARG A 157 48.34 -24.12 -33.11
C ARG A 157 48.52 -25.65 -33.09
N GLN A 158 47.44 -26.38 -32.81
CA GLN A 158 46.96 -27.61 -33.49
C GLN A 158 45.64 -28.01 -32.79
N LEU A 159 44.44 -27.96 -33.40
CA LEU A 159 43.89 -28.87 -34.41
C LEU A 159 44.24 -30.34 -34.14
N VAL A 160 43.30 -31.13 -33.63
CA VAL A 160 42.79 -32.36 -34.26
C VAL A 160 41.56 -32.93 -33.54
N ASP A 161 40.63 -33.38 -34.36
CA ASP A 161 39.45 -34.22 -34.13
C ASP A 161 39.70 -35.56 -33.39
N GLN A 162 38.55 -36.16 -33.05
CA GLN A 162 38.25 -37.59 -32.80
C GLN A 162 38.18 -38.08 -31.35
N LYS A 163 36.96 -38.33 -30.87
CA LYS A 163 36.32 -39.65 -30.94
C LYS A 163 34.81 -39.51 -30.80
#